data_AF-A0A3D4LMU9-F1
#
_entry.id   AF-A0A3D4LMU9-F1
#
_cell.length_a   1.000
_cell.length_b   1.000
_cell.length_c   1.000
_cell.angle_alpha   90.00
_cell.angle_beta   90.00
_cell.angle_gamma   90.00
#
_symmetry.space_group_name_H-M   'P 1'
#
loop_
_entity.id
_entity.type
_entity.pdbx_description
1 polymer ?
#
loop_
_entity_poly.entity_id
_entity_poly.type
_entity_poly.pdbx_seq_one_letter_code
_entity_poly.pdbx_strand_id
1 'polypeptide(L)'
;NKESVGIKVIALGIPTVVDTATIVNDTIEMMEEKLSDKTEDVGQIMGILSDLEYNEKHAFIKEILSPMYGESIVTPSYVDEIIDSLSSLLAESINRAVHPGYVNP
;
A
#
# COMPACT_ATOMS: atom_id res chain seq x y z
N ASN A 1 15.02 -19.71 17.27
CA ASN A 1 15.59 -19.27 15.97
C ASN A 1 17.10 -19.53 15.88
N LYS A 2 17.97 -18.92 16.69
CA LYS A 2 19.42 -19.27 16.71
C LYS A 2 19.68 -20.72 17.12
N GLU A 3 18.87 -21.25 18.05
CA GLU A 3 18.96 -22.65 18.49
C GLU A 3 18.54 -23.67 17.42
N SER A 4 17.70 -23.26 16.47
CA SER A 4 17.23 -24.15 15.40
C SER A 4 18.11 -24.06 14.15
N VAL A 5 18.61 -22.87 13.81
CA VAL A 5 19.34 -22.60 12.56
C VAL A 5 20.84 -22.41 12.80
N GLY A 6 21.30 -22.34 14.05
CA GLY A 6 22.72 -22.18 14.42
C GLY A 6 23.29 -20.77 14.25
N ILE A 7 22.58 -19.87 13.56
CA ILE A 7 23.00 -18.49 13.27
C ILE A 7 21.96 -17.46 13.76
N LYS A 8 22.40 -16.21 13.95
CA LYS A 8 21.50 -15.13 14.41
C LYS A 8 20.58 -14.72 13.25
N VAL A 9 19.28 -14.97 13.41
CA VAL A 9 18.23 -14.62 12.43
C VAL A 9 17.50 -13.37 12.91
N ILE A 10 17.29 -12.42 12.01
CA ILE A 10 16.39 -11.27 12.18
C ILE A 10 15.25 -11.48 11.19
N ALA A 11 14.02 -11.56 11.67
CA ALA A 11 12.83 -11.64 10.83
C ALA A 11 12.23 -10.24 10.66
N LEU A 12 11.95 -9.86 9.42
CA LEU A 12 11.28 -8.62 9.05
C LEU A 12 10.02 -8.99 8.26
N GLY A 13 8.86 -8.52 8.72
CA GLY A 13 7.60 -8.70 7.99
C GLY A 13 7.42 -7.62 6.94
N ILE A 14 6.99 -8.02 5.74
CA ILE A 14 6.64 -7.11 4.64
C ILE A 14 5.13 -7.19 4.43
N PRO A 15 4.40 -6.07 4.39
CA PRO A 15 2.98 -6.09 4.04
C PRO A 15 2.84 -6.47 2.57
N THR A 16 2.45 -7.72 2.31
CA THR A 16 2.26 -8.25 0.94
C THR A 16 0.80 -8.25 0.50
N VAL A 17 -0.10 -7.84 1.38
CA VAL A 17 -1.54 -7.82 1.13
C VAL A 17 -2.13 -6.51 1.66
N VAL A 18 -3.19 -6.07 1.00
CA VAL A 18 -4.01 -4.93 1.39
C VAL A 18 -5.47 -5.38 1.45
N ASP A 19 -6.33 -4.66 2.16
CA ASP A 19 -7.76 -4.95 2.09
C ASP A 19 -8.36 -4.49 0.76
N THR A 20 -9.49 -5.09 0.39
CA THR A 20 -10.15 -4.80 -0.90
C THR A 20 -10.71 -3.38 -0.95
N ALA A 21 -11.14 -2.82 0.17
CA ALA A 21 -11.69 -1.46 0.22
C ALA A 21 -10.61 -0.41 -0.09
N THR A 22 -9.36 -0.65 0.30
CA THR A 22 -8.21 0.18 -0.06
C THR A 22 -8.03 0.28 -1.57
N ILE A 23 -8.03 -0.85 -2.30
CA ILE A 23 -7.89 -0.82 -3.76
C ILE A 23 -9.03 -0.05 -4.43
N VAL A 24 -10.27 -0.26 -3.97
CA VAL A 24 -11.44 0.43 -4.54
C VAL A 24 -11.41 1.92 -4.22
N ASN A 25 -11.03 2.30 -3.01
CA ASN A 25 -10.89 3.70 -2.60
C ASN A 25 -9.83 4.43 -3.43
N ASP A 26 -8.65 3.83 -3.58
CA ASP A 26 -7.57 4.38 -4.41
C ASP A 26 -7.99 4.50 -5.89
N THR A 27 -8.76 3.54 -6.40
CA THR A 27 -9.31 3.59 -7.76
C THR A 27 -10.30 4.75 -7.94
N ILE A 28 -11.13 5.02 -6.94
CA ILE A 28 -12.09 6.13 -6.94
C ILE A 28 -11.36 7.48 -6.90
N GLU A 29 -10.29 7.61 -6.10
CA GLU A 29 -9.45 8.82 -6.10
C GLU A 29 -8.75 9.04 -7.44
N MET A 30 -8.20 7.97 -8.02
CA MET A 30 -7.58 8.04 -9.35
C MET A 30 -8.61 8.42 -10.42
N MET A 31 -9.86 7.93 -10.30
CA MET A 31 -10.95 8.33 -11.18
C MET A 31 -11.28 9.82 -11.02
N GLU A 32 -11.34 10.33 -9.79
CA GLU A 32 -11.60 11.75 -9.49
C GLU A 32 -10.50 12.66 -10.07
N GLU A 33 -9.23 12.28 -9.93
CA GLU A 33 -8.09 12.97 -10.54
C GLU A 33 -8.21 12.99 -12.08
N LYS A 34 -8.46 11.83 -12.70
CA LYS A 34 -8.58 11.73 -14.17
C LYS A 34 -9.81 12.43 -14.73
N LEU A 35 -10.87 12.58 -13.93
CA LEU A 35 -12.04 13.38 -14.31
C LEU A 35 -11.74 14.87 -14.21
N SER A 36 -10.97 15.30 -13.21
CA SER A 36 -10.54 16.70 -13.05
C SER A 36 -9.72 17.20 -14.24
N ASP A 37 -8.95 16.30 -14.88
CA ASP A 37 -8.22 16.60 -16.13
C ASP A 37 -9.15 16.81 -17.34
N LYS A 38 -10.42 16.36 -17.27
CA LYS A 38 -11.34 16.29 -18.42
C LYS A 38 -12.55 17.20 -18.30
N THR A 39 -12.97 17.54 -17.09
CA THR A 39 -14.15 18.35 -16.83
C THR A 39 -14.04 19.05 -15.49
N GLU A 40 -14.65 20.23 -15.38
CA GLU A 40 -14.79 20.95 -14.10
C GLU A 40 -15.96 20.40 -13.25
N ASP A 41 -16.86 19.61 -13.84
CA ASP A 41 -18.07 19.09 -13.20
C ASP A 41 -17.84 17.80 -12.37
N VAL A 42 -16.60 17.54 -11.92
CA VAL A 42 -16.25 16.29 -11.19
C VAL A 42 -17.12 16.08 -9.97
N GLY A 43 -17.37 17.14 -9.19
CA GLY A 43 -18.23 17.06 -8.01
C GLY A 43 -19.68 16.69 -8.34
N GLN A 44 -20.20 17.03 -9.52
CA GLN A 44 -21.54 16.60 -9.94
C GLN A 44 -21.57 15.12 -10.33
N ILE A 45 -20.47 14.61 -10.89
CA ILE A 45 -20.33 13.22 -11.34
C ILE A 45 -20.13 12.28 -10.14
N MET A 46 -19.25 12.67 -9.22
CA MET A 46 -18.87 11.89 -8.04
C MET A 46 -19.84 12.08 -6.87
N GLY A 47 -20.52 13.23 -6.82
CA GLY A 47 -21.45 13.59 -5.77
C GLY A 47 -20.79 13.56 -4.39
N ILE A 48 -21.49 12.93 -3.44
CA ILE A 48 -21.06 12.80 -2.03
C ILE A 48 -19.66 12.18 -1.91
N LEU A 49 -19.22 11.35 -2.86
CA LEU A 49 -17.90 10.72 -2.80
C LEU A 49 -16.74 11.72 -2.94
N SER A 50 -16.96 12.89 -3.56
CA SER A 50 -15.93 13.94 -3.67
C SER A 50 -15.77 14.73 -2.37
N ASP A 51 -16.84 14.81 -1.56
CA ASP A 51 -16.85 15.58 -0.31
C ASP A 51 -16.30 14.79 0.89
N LEU A 52 -16.17 13.47 0.78
CA LEU A 52 -15.68 12.61 1.86
C LEU A 52 -14.15 12.58 1.93
N GLU A 53 -13.61 12.68 3.14
CA GLU A 53 -12.19 12.44 3.37
C GLU A 53 -11.82 10.97 3.07
N TYR A 54 -10.54 10.71 2.78
CA TYR A 54 -10.02 9.37 2.42
C TYR A 54 -10.52 8.26 3.37
N ASN A 55 -10.41 8.49 4.68
CA ASN A 55 -10.77 7.48 5.69
C ASN A 55 -12.29 7.27 5.80
N GLU A 56 -13.09 8.32 5.61
CA GLU A 56 -14.55 8.23 5.62
C GLU A 56 -15.07 7.51 4.37
N LYS A 57 -14.49 7.85 3.21
CA LYS A 57 -14.73 7.20 1.93
C LYS A 57 -14.36 5.71 2.00
N HIS A 58 -13.19 5.39 2.57
CA HIS A 58 -12.74 4.01 2.80
C HIS A 58 -13.71 3.23 3.69
N ALA A 59 -14.12 3.80 4.83
CA ALA A 59 -15.07 3.15 5.74
C ALA A 59 -16.42 2.88 5.06
N PHE A 60 -16.91 3.84 4.28
CA PHE A 60 -18.13 3.70 3.49
C PHE A 60 -18.02 2.58 2.43
N ILE A 61 -16.91 2.54 1.70
CA ILE A 61 -16.63 1.48 0.72
C ILE A 61 -16.52 0.12 1.43
N LYS A 62 -15.86 0.04 2.59
CA LYS A 62 -15.76 -1.19 3.38
C LYS A 62 -17.15 -1.70 3.79
N GLU A 63 -18.05 -0.82 4.20
CA GLU A 63 -19.44 -1.18 4.53
C GLU A 63 -20.20 -1.73 3.32
N ILE A 64 -20.06 -1.10 2.15
CA ILE A 64 -20.68 -1.55 0.89
C ILE A 64 -20.15 -2.92 0.46
N LEU A 65 -18.84 -3.15 0.59
CA LEU A 65 -18.20 -4.38 0.14
C LEU A 65 -18.38 -5.54 1.13
N SER A 66 -18.58 -5.26 2.42
CA SER A 66 -18.66 -6.28 3.47
C SER A 66 -19.69 -7.40 3.22
N PRO A 67 -20.90 -7.15 2.70
CA PRO A 67 -21.86 -8.22 2.40
C PRO A 67 -21.40 -9.17 1.29
N MET A 68 -20.57 -8.69 0.36
CA MET A 68 -20.14 -9.45 -0.83
C MET A 68 -18.78 -10.12 -0.62
N TYR A 69 -17.86 -9.42 0.06
CA TYR A 69 -16.45 -9.80 0.16
C TYR A 69 -15.97 -9.93 1.61
N GLY A 70 -16.77 -9.57 2.62
CA GLY A 70 -16.34 -9.57 4.02
C GLY A 70 -15.06 -8.75 4.23
N GLU A 71 -14.17 -9.21 5.11
CA GLU A 71 -12.82 -8.65 5.27
C GLU A 71 -11.84 -9.25 4.26
N SER A 72 -12.16 -9.16 2.97
CA SER A 72 -11.31 -9.70 1.90
C SER A 72 -9.99 -8.94 1.81
N ILE A 73 -8.90 -9.71 1.80
CA ILE A 73 -7.54 -9.24 1.52
C ILE A 73 -7.12 -9.66 0.12
N VAL A 74 -6.31 -8.80 -0.50
CA VAL A 74 -5.85 -8.92 -1.87
C VAL A 74 -4.35 -8.67 -1.91
N THR A 75 -3.64 -9.43 -2.73
CA THR A 75 -2.22 -9.21 -3.02
C THR A 75 -2.11 -8.23 -4.18
N PRO A 76 -1.51 -7.03 -4.00
CA PRO A 76 -1.30 -6.10 -5.10
C PRO A 76 -0.40 -6.70 -6.18
N SER A 77 -0.61 -6.30 -7.44
CA SER A 77 0.19 -6.79 -8.57
C SER A 77 1.67 -6.39 -8.52
N TYR A 78 2.00 -5.34 -7.76
CA TYR A 78 3.34 -4.78 -7.61
C TYR A 78 4.07 -5.28 -6.34
N VAL A 79 3.57 -6.34 -5.69
CA VAL A 79 4.16 -6.85 -4.45
C VAL A 79 5.64 -7.23 -4.61
N ASP A 80 6.02 -7.78 -5.77
CA ASP A 80 7.40 -8.18 -6.04
C ASP A 80 8.33 -6.97 -6.15
N GLU A 81 7.86 -5.86 -6.74
CA GLU A 81 8.63 -4.60 -6.85
C GLU A 81 8.86 -3.96 -5.48
N ILE A 82 7.87 -4.04 -4.58
CA ILE A 82 8.02 -3.59 -3.19
C ILE A 82 9.04 -4.44 -2.46
N ILE A 83 8.98 -5.77 -2.62
CA ILE A 83 9.94 -6.68 -1.98
C ILE A 83 11.35 -6.39 -2.46
N ASP A 84 11.56 -6.19 -3.76
CA ASP A 84 12.88 -5.91 -4.33
C ASP A 84 13.43 -4.55 -3.86
N SER A 85 12.58 -3.52 -3.87
CA SER A 85 12.92 -2.18 -3.38
C SER A 85 13.28 -2.21 -1.90
N LEU A 86 12.50 -2.90 -1.08
CA LEU A 86 12.76 -3.00 0.36
C LEU A 86 14.01 -3.84 0.65
N SER A 87 14.23 -4.93 -0.09
CA SER A 87 15.46 -5.73 -0.01
C SER A 87 16.68 -4.86 -0.26
N SER A 88 16.67 -4.07 -1.33
CA SER A 88 17.73 -3.13 -1.67
C SER A 88 17.94 -2.06 -0.59
N LEU A 89 16.87 -1.47 -0.08
CA LEU A 89 16.91 -0.47 0.99
C LEU A 89 17.48 -1.04 2.29
N LEU A 90 17.06 -2.24 2.68
CA LEU A 90 17.56 -2.92 3.88
C LEU A 90 19.04 -3.29 3.73
N ALA A 91 19.45 -3.80 2.57
CA ALA A 91 20.85 -4.13 2.29
C ALA A 91 21.75 -2.88 2.41
N GLU A 92 21.35 -1.78 1.78
CA GLU A 92 22.06 -0.50 1.86
C GLU A 92 22.13 0.02 3.31
N SER A 93 21.01 -0.05 4.03
CA SER A 93 20.90 0.40 5.42
C SER A 93 21.81 -0.41 6.35
N ILE A 94 21.83 -1.74 6.20
CA ILE A 94 22.70 -2.63 6.97
C ILE A 94 24.17 -2.35 6.62
N ASN A 95 24.49 -2.21 5.34
CA ASN A 95 25.87 -1.97 4.91
C ASN A 95 26.42 -0.65 5.45
N ARG A 96 25.62 0.42 5.44
CA ARG A 96 25.97 1.71 6.05
C ARG A 96 26.10 1.64 7.58
N ALA A 97 25.20 0.91 8.24
CA ALA A 97 25.21 0.79 9.70
C ALA A 97 26.43 -0.01 10.22
N VAL A 98 26.87 -1.03 9.48
CA VAL A 98 27.98 -1.90 9.88
C VAL A 98 29.34 -1.36 9.38
N HIS A 99 29.37 -0.64 8.26
CA HIS A 99 30.59 -0.06 7.69
C HIS A 99 30.56 1.48 7.72
N PRO A 100 31.02 2.12 8.81
CA PRO A 100 31.11 3.57 8.91
C PRO A 100 32.17 4.09 7.93
N GLY A 101 31.73 4.48 6.73
CA GLY A 101 32.57 4.87 5.60
C GLY A 101 32.04 4.44 4.24
N TYR A 102 31.05 3.53 4.20
CA TYR A 102 30.37 3.15 2.96
C TYR A 102 29.42 4.27 2.52
N VAL A 103 29.83 5.01 1.49
CA VAL A 103 28.98 5.93 0.73
C VAL A 103 28.95 5.35 -0.68
N ASN A 104 27.77 4.88 -1.11
CA ASN A 104 27.58 4.43 -2.49
C ASN A 104 27.80 5.65 -3.41
N PRO A 105 28.67 5.58 -4.45
CA PRO A 105 28.87 6.69 -5.39
C PRO A 105 27.61 7.00 -6.20
#